data_AF-A0A965D8Q1-F1
#
_entry.id   AF-A0A965D8Q1-F1
#
_cell.length_a   1.000
_cell.length_b   1.000
_cell.length_c   1.000
_cell.angle_alpha   90.00
_cell.angle_beta   90.00
_cell.angle_gamma   90.00
#
_symmetry.space_group_name_H-M   'P 1'
#
loop_
_entity.id
_entity.type
_entity.pdbx_description
1 polymer ?
#
loop_
_entity_poly.entity_id
_entity_poly.type
_entity_poly.pdbx_seq_one_letter_code
_entity_poly.pdbx_strand_id
1 'polypeptide(L)'
;MSEINMTPLVDVMLVLLIIFIITVPVMKHAVPVELPRASSQATDPAVQSVRLTVDAQGDFYFNEARVSDEELDRLLREQAARHPQPQVQLKGDRSVRY
;
A
#
# COMPACT_ATOMS: atom_id res chain seq x y z
N MET A 1 -23.34 76.27 12.56
CA MET A 1 -22.84 74.96 13.02
C MET A 1 -23.27 73.96 11.97
N SER A 2 -22.32 73.38 11.21
CA SER A 2 -22.66 72.38 10.19
C SER A 2 -22.93 71.06 10.89
N GLU A 3 -24.16 70.56 10.81
CA GLU A 3 -24.47 69.19 11.18
C GLU A 3 -23.67 68.26 10.27
N ILE A 4 -22.81 67.45 10.87
CA ILE A 4 -22.13 66.37 10.14
C ILE A 4 -23.21 65.36 9.80
N ASN A 5 -23.43 65.13 8.50
CA ASN A 5 -24.32 64.07 8.04
C ASN A 5 -23.75 62.72 8.52
N MET A 6 -24.43 62.11 9.49
CA MET A 6 -24.03 60.83 10.09
C MET A 6 -24.35 59.64 9.18
N THR A 7 -25.35 59.76 8.31
CA THR A 7 -25.81 58.67 7.44
C THR A 7 -24.73 58.13 6.49
N PRO A 8 -23.97 58.99 5.78
CA PRO A 8 -22.84 58.52 4.96
C PRO A 8 -21.68 57.99 5.80
N LEU A 9 -21.47 58.53 7.00
CA LEU A 9 -20.39 58.14 7.89
C LEU A 9 -20.57 56.69 8.37
N VAL A 10 -21.79 56.34 8.78
CA VAL A 10 -22.12 54.99 9.25
C VAL A 10 -21.99 53.96 8.14
N ASP A 11 -22.37 54.31 6.90
CA ASP A 11 -22.26 53.43 5.74
C ASP A 11 -20.79 53.10 5.40
N VAL A 12 -19.92 54.12 5.39
CA VAL A 12 -18.47 53.94 5.19
C VAL A 12 -17.88 53.06 6.29
N MET A 13 -18.27 53.27 7.55
CA MET A 13 -17.80 52.45 8.67
C MET A 13 -18.25 50.99 8.55
N LEU A 14 -19.49 50.75 8.11
CA LEU A 14 -20.02 49.39 7.90
C LEU A 14 -19.30 48.67 6.76
N VAL A 15 -19.04 49.37 5.65
CA VAL A 15 -18.26 48.81 4.53
C VAL A 15 -16.86 48.40 4.97
N LEU A 16 -16.19 49.23 5.77
CA LEU A 16 -14.87 48.89 6.32
C LEU A 16 -14.92 47.66 7.24
N LEU A 17 -15.97 47.52 8.05
CA LEU A 17 -16.17 46.34 8.90
C LEU A 17 -16.34 45.07 8.07
N ILE A 18 -17.15 45.12 7.00
CA ILE A 18 -17.35 44.00 6.09
C ILE A 18 -16.02 43.61 5.43
N ILE A 19 -15.21 44.57 4.99
CA ILE A 19 -13.88 44.31 4.42
C ILE A 19 -12.99 43.60 5.44
N PHE A 20 -12.96 44.05 6.70
CA PHE A 20 -12.21 43.37 7.75
C PHE A 20 -12.69 41.94 8.03
N ILE A 21 -14.00 41.70 7.98
CA ILE A 21 -14.58 40.36 8.17
C ILE A 21 -14.17 39.41 7.03
N ILE A 22 -14.23 39.86 5.77
CA ILE A 22 -13.95 38.99 4.60
C ILE A 22 -12.45 38.80 4.34
N THR A 23 -11.60 39.71 4.81
CA THR A 23 -10.15 39.65 4.58
C THR A 23 -9.43 38.68 5.51
N VAL A 24 -10.08 38.19 6.58
CA VAL A 24 -9.57 37.06 7.36
C VAL A 24 -9.55 35.84 6.44
N PRO A 25 -8.37 35.41 5.96
CA PRO A 25 -8.31 34.39 4.93
C PRO A 25 -8.80 33.07 5.53
N VAL A 26 -9.55 32.31 4.73
CA VAL A 26 -9.81 30.90 5.03
C VAL A 26 -8.45 30.22 5.07
N MET A 27 -7.98 29.92 6.28
CA MET A 27 -6.83 29.05 6.53
C MET A 27 -7.15 27.70 5.91
N LYS A 28 -6.78 27.51 4.64
CA LYS A 28 -6.82 26.19 4.02
C LYS A 28 -5.75 25.38 4.74
N HIS A 29 -6.18 24.42 5.54
CA HIS A 29 -5.28 23.36 5.99
C HIS A 29 -4.72 22.72 4.73
N ALA A 30 -3.47 23.05 4.42
CA ALA A 30 -2.71 22.31 3.45
C ALA A 30 -2.63 20.90 4.01
N VAL A 31 -3.43 19.99 3.47
CA VAL A 31 -3.26 18.57 3.77
C VAL A 31 -1.84 18.25 3.33
N PRO A 32 -0.96 17.83 4.23
CA PRO A 32 0.36 17.40 3.83
C PRO A 32 0.16 16.19 2.92
N VAL A 33 0.33 16.41 1.61
CA VAL A 33 0.42 15.33 0.65
C VAL A 33 1.81 14.76 0.84
N GLU A 34 1.89 13.65 1.58
CA GLU A 34 3.08 12.83 1.61
C GLU A 34 3.28 12.26 0.21
N LEU A 35 4.12 12.93 -0.58
CA LEU A 35 4.68 12.32 -1.78
C LEU A 35 5.46 11.08 -1.30
N PRO A 36 5.08 9.86 -1.70
CA PRO A 36 5.83 8.68 -1.32
C PRO A 36 7.23 8.87 -1.88
N ARG A 37 8.19 9.07 -0.98
CA ARG A 37 9.59 9.00 -1.36
C ARG A 37 9.77 7.59 -1.86
N ALA A 38 10.07 7.43 -3.14
CA ALA A 38 10.55 6.16 -3.67
C ALA A 38 11.85 5.87 -2.92
N SER A 39 11.73 5.17 -1.79
CA SER A 39 12.88 4.57 -1.17
C SER A 39 13.36 3.56 -2.19
N SER A 40 14.49 3.86 -2.84
CA SER A 40 15.38 2.82 -3.32
C SER A 40 15.97 2.09 -2.11
N GLN A 41 15.10 1.57 -1.23
CA GLN A 41 15.43 0.38 -0.49
C GLN A 41 15.61 -0.66 -1.59
N ALA A 42 16.77 -1.30 -1.63
CA ALA A 42 16.86 -2.58 -2.31
C ALA A 42 15.65 -3.36 -1.79
N THR A 43 14.69 -3.67 -2.68
CA THR A 43 13.63 -4.61 -2.36
C THR A 43 14.34 -5.80 -1.74
N ASP A 44 14.07 -6.08 -0.46
CA ASP A 44 14.63 -7.27 0.18
C ASP A 44 14.47 -8.41 -0.82
N PRO A 45 15.55 -9.13 -1.17
CA PRO A 45 15.49 -10.12 -2.23
C PRO A 45 14.30 -11.01 -1.92
N ALA A 46 13.26 -10.89 -2.75
CA ALA A 46 11.97 -11.49 -2.46
C ALA A 46 12.25 -12.95 -2.10
N VAL A 47 11.93 -13.35 -0.86
CA VAL A 47 12.26 -14.68 -0.37
C VAL A 47 11.71 -15.64 -1.41
N GLN A 48 12.63 -16.35 -2.09
CA GLN A 48 12.23 -17.18 -3.21
C GLN A 48 11.19 -18.16 -2.69
N SER A 49 10.05 -18.25 -3.36
CA SER A 49 9.01 -19.21 -2.98
C SER A 49 9.10 -20.41 -3.91
N VAL A 50 9.01 -21.60 -3.33
CA VAL A 50 8.93 -22.85 -4.09
C VAL A 50 7.50 -23.37 -4.01
N ARG A 51 6.95 -23.80 -5.13
CA ARG A 51 5.58 -24.29 -5.22
C ARG A 51 5.57 -25.81 -5.29
N LEU A 52 4.95 -26.45 -4.29
CA LEU A 52 4.65 -27.87 -4.30
C LEU A 52 3.17 -28.04 -4.59
N THR A 53 2.85 -28.69 -5.71
CA THR A 53 1.46 -29.00 -6.08
C THR A 53 1.25 -30.51 -6.03
N VAL A 54 0.10 -30.93 -5.48
CA VAL A 54 -0.37 -32.32 -5.54
C VAL A 54 -1.64 -32.34 -6.38
N ASP A 55 -1.62 -33.12 -7.47
CA ASP A 55 -2.79 -33.28 -8.34
C ASP A 55 -3.78 -34.31 -7.78
N ALA A 56 -4.95 -34.44 -8.44
CA ALA A 56 -6.01 -35.36 -8.04
C ALA A 56 -5.60 -36.84 -8.05
N GLN A 57 -4.55 -37.17 -8.82
CA GLN A 57 -4.00 -38.50 -9.03
C GLN A 57 -2.92 -38.84 -7.99
N GLY A 58 -2.48 -37.86 -7.20
CA GLY A 58 -1.41 -38.00 -6.21
C GLY A 58 -0.02 -37.78 -6.78
N ASP A 59 0.09 -37.27 -8.02
CA ASP A 59 1.37 -36.89 -8.60
C ASP A 59 1.86 -35.56 -8.00
N PHE A 60 3.17 -35.50 -7.73
CA PHE A 60 3.84 -34.33 -7.21
C PHE A 60 4.40 -33.45 -8.33
N TYR A 61 4.20 -32.15 -8.18
CA TYR A 61 4.75 -31.14 -9.07
C TYR A 61 5.54 -30.11 -8.26
N PHE A 62 6.80 -29.92 -8.63
CA PHE A 62 7.69 -28.93 -8.06
C PHE A 62 7.92 -27.80 -9.07
N ASN A 63 7.47 -26.58 -8.75
CA ASN A 63 7.50 -25.44 -9.67
C ASN A 63 6.96 -25.77 -11.08
N GLU A 64 5.82 -26.47 -11.14
CA GLU A 64 5.13 -26.89 -12.38
C GLU A 64 5.79 -28.06 -13.13
N ALA A 65 6.94 -28.56 -12.68
CA ALA A 65 7.56 -29.78 -13.21
C ALA A 65 7.12 -31.01 -12.40
N ARG A 66 6.69 -32.08 -13.08
CA ARG A 66 6.38 -33.37 -12.43
C ARG A 66 7.67 -33.98 -11.86
N VAL A 67 7.63 -34.39 -10.60
CA VAL A 67 8.76 -35.01 -9.90
C VAL A 67 8.33 -36.31 -9.24
N SER A 68 9.24 -37.28 -9.18
CA SER A 68 9.05 -38.47 -8.35
C SER A 68 9.24 -38.16 -6.86
N ASP A 69 8.82 -39.07 -5.99
CA ASP A 69 8.92 -38.92 -4.54
C ASP A 69 10.38 -38.79 -4.06
N GLU A 70 11.28 -39.57 -4.67
CA GLU A 70 12.73 -39.50 -4.40
C GLU A 70 13.33 -38.17 -4.84
N GLU A 71 12.90 -37.63 -5.98
CA GLU A 71 13.36 -36.34 -6.49
C GLU A 71 12.81 -35.18 -5.66
N LEU A 72 11.57 -35.30 -5.18
CA LEU A 72 10.93 -34.30 -4.32
C LEU A 72 11.71 -34.14 -3.01
N ASP A 73 12.04 -35.23 -2.33
CA ASP A 73 12.81 -35.20 -1.08
C ASP A 73 14.20 -34.57 -1.29
N ARG A 74 14.89 -34.93 -2.39
CA ARG A 74 16.17 -34.30 -2.75
C ARG A 74 16.02 -32.79 -2.96
N LEU A 75 15.04 -32.37 -3.77
CA LEU A 75 14.80 -30.95 -4.08
C LEU A 75 14.43 -30.14 -2.83
N LEU A 76 13.59 -30.68 -1.95
CA LEU A 76 13.21 -30.03 -0.70
C LEU A 76 14.40 -29.84 0.24
N ARG A 77 15.30 -30.82 0.35
CA ARG A 77 16.55 -30.68 1.13
C ARG A 77 17.47 -29.62 0.54
N GLU A 78 17.61 -29.60 -0.79
CA GLU A 78 18.40 -28.57 -1.48
C GLU A 78 17.85 -27.17 -1.24
N GLN A 79 16.52 -26.99 -1.25
CA GLN A 79 15.90 -25.71 -0.93
C GLN A 79 16.03 -25.35 0.54
N ALA A 80 15.90 -26.31 1.46
CA ALA A 80 16.03 -26.09 2.90
C ALA A 80 17.44 -25.61 3.30
N ALA A 81 18.47 -25.98 2.53
CA ALA A 81 19.84 -25.54 2.74
C ALA A 81 20.16 -24.13 2.22
N ARG A 82 19.22 -23.45 1.54
CA ARG A 82 19.43 -22.10 0.99
C ARG A 82 19.23 -21.02 2.06
N HIS A 83 19.98 -19.93 1.95
CA HIS A 83 19.85 -18.74 2.78
C HIS A 83 19.67 -17.48 1.90
N PRO A 84 18.56 -16.73 2.03
CA PRO A 84 17.43 -16.96 2.93
C PRO A 84 16.65 -18.24 2.58
N GLN A 85 16.07 -18.90 3.59
CA GLN A 85 15.31 -20.13 3.38
C GLN A 85 14.05 -19.81 2.56
N PRO A 86 13.84 -20.47 1.42
CA PRO A 86 12.69 -20.23 0.58
C PRO A 86 11.40 -20.72 1.26
N GLN A 87 10.30 -19.97 1.07
CA GLN A 87 8.99 -20.39 1.56
C GLN A 87 8.39 -21.46 0.66
N VAL A 88 7.84 -22.53 1.26
CA VAL A 88 7.11 -23.58 0.52
C VAL A 88 5.63 -23.21 0.44
N GLN A 89 5.11 -23.06 -0.78
CA GLN A 89 3.68 -22.90 -1.05
C GLN A 89 3.10 -24.25 -1.48
N LEU A 90 2.30 -24.86 -0.61
CA LEU A 90 1.59 -26.10 -0.92
C LEU A 90 0.24 -25.80 -1.59
N LYS A 91 0.00 -26.40 -2.76
CA LYS A 91 -1.28 -26.37 -3.46
C LYS A 91 -1.78 -27.79 -3.68
N GLY A 92 -2.82 -28.19 -2.98
CA GLY A 92 -3.57 -29.41 -3.32
C GLY A 92 -4.69 -29.07 -4.28
N ASP A 93 -4.91 -29.89 -5.30
CA ASP A 93 -6.18 -29.86 -6.02
C ASP A 93 -7.34 -30.13 -5.02
N ARG A 94 -8.48 -29.47 -5.19
CA ARG A 94 -9.66 -29.63 -4.34
C ARG A 94 -10.18 -31.09 -4.33
N SER A 95 -9.78 -31.90 -5.30
CA SER A 95 -10.14 -33.30 -5.45
C SER A 95 -9.13 -34.30 -4.82
N VAL A 96 -8.03 -33.82 -4.22
CA VAL A 96 -7.10 -34.68 -3.49
C VAL A 96 -7.81 -35.28 -2.26
N ARG A 97 -7.86 -36.61 -2.19
CA ARG A 97 -8.44 -37.31 -1.04
C ARG A 97 -7.54 -37.12 0.18
N TYR A 98 -8.17 -36.80 1.31
CA TYR A 98 -7.54 -36.69 2.63
C TYR A 98 -6.99 -38.05 3.10
#